data_AF-A0A6B3EA77-F1
#
_entry.id   AF-A0A6B3EA77-F1
#
_cell.length_a   1.000
_cell.length_b   1.000
_cell.length_c   1.000
_cell.angle_alpha   90.00
_cell.angle_beta   90.00
_cell.angle_gamma   90.00
#
_symmetry.space_group_name_H-M   'P 1'
#
loop_
_entity.id
_entity.type
_entity.pdbx_description
1 polymer ?
#
loop_
_entity_poly.entity_id
_entity_poly.type
_entity_poly.pdbx_seq_one_letter_code
_entity_poly.pdbx_strand_id
1 'polypeptide(L)' 'RILNSRTARSQFRGGMVMGLGMALTEGSSLDPASGAFVEADLAAYHVPACADTPDIEADWLDEEDPHLNPMGS' A
#
# COMPACT_ATOMS: atom_id res chain seq x y z
N ARG A 1 -13.07 -15.24 2.93
CA ARG A 1 -13.74 -15.17 1.59
C ARG A 1 -13.89 -13.72 1.14
N ILE A 2 -13.70 -13.39 -0.15
CA ILE A 2 -13.90 -12.02 -0.66
C ILE A 2 -15.39 -11.71 -0.85
N LEU A 3 -15.84 -10.62 -0.22
CA LEU A 3 -17.23 -10.15 -0.31
C LEU A 3 -17.53 -9.40 -1.61
N ASN A 4 -16.56 -8.64 -2.13
CA ASN A 4 -16.65 -7.91 -3.38
C ASN A 4 -15.30 -7.92 -4.09
N SER A 5 -15.23 -8.61 -5.23
CA SER A 5 -13.99 -8.80 -6.00
C SER A 5 -13.39 -7.49 -6.49
N ARG A 6 -14.22 -6.53 -6.93
CA ARG A 6 -13.77 -5.23 -7.41
C ARG A 6 -13.14 -4.40 -6.30
N THR A 7 -13.78 -4.37 -5.13
CA THR A 7 -13.25 -3.63 -3.97
C THR A 7 -11.96 -4.28 -3.45
N ALA A 8 -11.93 -5.62 -3.33
CA ALA A 8 -10.74 -6.33 -2.90
C ALA A 8 -9.55 -6.09 -3.83
N ARG A 9 -9.75 -6.21 -5.15
CA ARG A 9 -8.72 -5.88 -6.15
C ARG A 9 -8.21 -4.45 -6.03
N SER A 10 -9.11 -3.49 -5.79
CA SER A 10 -8.72 -2.09 -5.58
C SER A 10 -7.85 -1.89 -4.33
N GLN A 11 -8.15 -2.60 -3.24
CA GLN A 11 -7.36 -2.55 -2.01
C GLN A 11 -5.99 -3.21 -2.20
N PHE A 12 -5.93 -4.37 -2.86
CA PHE A 12 -4.66 -5.03 -3.17
C PHE A 12 -3.76 -4.15 -4.03
N ARG A 13 -4.31 -3.58 -5.11
CA ARG A 13 -3.54 -2.67 -5.97
C ARG A 13 -3.06 -1.43 -5.21
N GLY A 14 -3.91 -0.83 -4.39
CA GLY A 14 -3.53 0.31 -3.55
C GLY A 14 -2.39 -0.04 -2.58
N GLY A 15 -2.49 -1.18 -1.90
CA GLY A 15 -1.45 -1.66 -0.99
C GLY A 15 -0.13 -1.96 -1.71
N MET A 16 -0.16 -2.55 -2.91
CA MET A 16 1.05 -2.79 -3.70
C MET A 16 1.72 -1.48 -4.14
N VAL A 17 0.95 -0.46 -4.52
CA VAL A 17 1.49 0.86 -4.87
C VAL A 17 2.13 1.54 -3.66
N MET A 18 1.47 1.48 -2.49
CA MET A 18 2.06 1.98 -1.24
C MET A 18 3.35 1.23 -0.89
N GLY A 19 3.36 -0.11 -1.06
CA GLY A 19 4.56 -0.92 -0.84
C GLY A 19 5.71 -0.55 -1.77
N LEU A 20 5.41 -0.26 -3.05
CA LEU A 20 6.40 0.22 -4.02
C LEU A 20 7.00 1.57 -3.58
N GLY A 21 6.16 2.49 -3.12
CA GLY A 21 6.59 3.78 -2.56
C GLY A 21 7.52 3.60 -1.37
N MET A 22 7.08 2.85 -0.36
CA MET A 22 7.88 2.52 0.83
C MET A 22 9.23 1.87 0.50
N ALA A 23 9.30 1.04 -0.55
CA ALA A 23 10.52 0.34 -0.90
C ALA A 23 11.53 1.20 -1.67
N LEU A 24 11.07 2.18 -2.46
CA LEU A 24 11.92 2.86 -3.44
C LEU A 24 12.03 4.37 -3.26
N THR A 25 11.00 5.05 -2.75
CA THR A 25 10.89 6.51 -2.83
C THR A 25 10.56 7.18 -1.52
N GLU A 26 9.73 6.57 -0.68
CA GLU A 26 9.33 7.15 0.58
C GLU A 26 10.48 7.13 1.58
N GLY A 27 10.74 8.27 2.20
CA GLY A 27 11.77 8.45 3.20
C GLY A 27 11.50 9.71 3.99
N SER A 28 11.66 9.63 5.30
CA SER A 28 11.54 10.79 6.17
C SER A 28 12.70 10.81 7.14
N SER A 29 13.54 11.84 7.02
CA SER A 29 14.72 12.07 7.82
C SER A 29 14.41 13.08 8.93
N LEU A 30 14.97 12.84 10.10
CA LEU A 30 14.83 13.73 11.25
C LEU A 30 16.05 14.67 11.28
N ASP A 31 15.81 15.98 11.32
CA ASP A 31 16.87 16.95 11.59
C ASP A 31 17.34 16.82 13.05
N PRO A 32 18.61 16.47 13.32
CA PRO A 32 19.11 16.31 14.69
C PRO A 32 19.10 17.61 15.50
N ALA A 33 19.11 18.78 14.86
CA ALA A 33 19.17 20.06 15.54
C ALA A 33 17.79 20.56 16.00
N SER A 34 16.79 20.50 15.11
CA SER A 34 15.43 20.96 15.40
C SER A 34 14.47 19.85 15.85
N GLY A 35 14.79 18.58 15.56
CA GLY A 35 13.87 17.46 15.75
C GLY A 35 12.69 17.45 14.79
N ALA A 36 12.71 18.27 13.74
CA ALA A 36 11.67 18.28 12.71
C ALA A 36 11.96 17.24 11.61
N PHE A 37 10.91 16.80 10.92
CA PHE A 37 11.07 16.04 9.69
C PHE A 37 11.47 16.97 8.54
N VAL A 38 12.47 16.57 7.76
CA VAL A 38 12.99 17.37 6.65
C VAL A 38 12.01 17.34 5.46
N GLU A 39 11.47 16.17 5.16
CA GLU A 39 10.52 15.92 4.07
C GLU A 39 9.08 16.17 4.54
N ALA A 40 8.77 17.43 4.88
CA ALA A 40 7.47 17.84 5.45
C ALA A 40 6.42 18.30 4.41
N ASP A 41 6.68 18.08 3.12
CA ASP A 41 5.76 18.35 2.02
C ASP A 41 5.80 17.24 0.96
N LEU A 42 4.85 17.24 0.03
CA LEU A 42 4.79 16.23 -1.05
C LEU A 42 5.79 16.47 -2.18
N ALA A 43 6.51 17.59 -2.18
CA ALA A 43 7.59 17.82 -3.12
C ALA A 43 8.87 17.08 -2.68
N ALA A 44 9.08 16.98 -1.35
CA ALA A 44 10.21 16.30 -0.73
C ALA A 44 9.88 14.85 -0.32
N TYR A 45 8.65 14.57 0.12
CA TYR A 45 8.19 13.21 0.44
C TYR A 45 7.62 12.53 -0.80
N HIS A 46 8.44 11.74 -1.48
CA HIS A 46 8.11 11.15 -2.78
C HIS A 46 7.13 9.99 -2.67
N VAL A 47 5.85 10.29 -2.91
CA VAL A 47 4.79 9.29 -3.11
C VAL A 47 4.66 8.91 -4.60
N PRO A 48 4.43 7.64 -4.94
CA PRO A 48 4.24 7.22 -6.33
C PRO A 48 3.04 7.90 -7.00
N ALA A 49 3.25 8.44 -8.21
CA ALA A 49 2.19 8.92 -9.09
C ALA A 49 1.77 7.85 -10.11
N CYS A 50 0.73 8.14 -10.91
CA CYS A 50 0.25 7.21 -11.94
C CYS A 50 1.32 6.83 -12.97
N ALA A 51 2.29 7.71 -13.23
CA ALA A 51 3.38 7.44 -14.16
C ALA A 51 4.47 6.52 -13.57
N ASP A 52 4.58 6.47 -12.24
CA ASP A 52 5.58 5.66 -11.53
C ASP A 52 5.08 4.24 -11.26
N THR A 53 3.77 4.02 -11.41
CA THR A 53 3.12 2.75 -11.14
C THR A 53 3.05 1.90 -12.42
N PRO A 54 3.73 0.75 -12.50
CA PRO A 54 3.56 -0.18 -13.61
C PRO A 54 2.14 -0.78 -13.61
N ASP A 55 1.82 -1.56 -14.65
CA ASP A 55 0.57 -2.32 -14.62
C ASP A 55 0.65 -3.40 -13.52
N ILE A 56 -0.33 -3.41 -12.62
CA ILE A 56 -0.35 -4.26 -11.43
C ILE A 56 -1.63 -5.09 -11.45
N GLU A 57 -1.46 -6.39 -11.64
CA GLU A 57 -2.52 -7.38 -11.55
C GLU A 57 -2.50 -8.05 -10.18
N ALA A 58 -3.67 -8.27 -9.61
CA ALA A 58 -3.85 -8.86 -8.30
C ALA A 58 -4.78 -10.08 -8.42
N ASP A 59 -4.18 -11.26 -8.34
CA ASP A 59 -4.87 -12.54 -8.32
C ASP A 59 -4.86 -13.11 -6.90
N TRP A 60 -5.93 -13.80 -6.52
CA TRP A 60 -6.02 -14.50 -5.24
C TRP A 60 -6.51 -15.92 -5.48
N LEU A 61 -6.09 -16.82 -4.60
CA LEU A 61 -6.54 -18.20 -4.60
C LEU A 61 -7.77 -18.32 -3.71
N ASP A 62 -8.77 -19.05 -4.16
CA ASP A 62 -9.91 -19.39 -3.32
C ASP A 62 -9.46 -20.41 -2.27
N GLU A 63 -9.49 -20.00 -1.01
CA GLU A 63 -9.15 -20.84 0.14
C GLU A 63 -10.38 -21.01 1.04
N GLU A 64 -10.72 -22.26 1.34
CA GLU A 64 -11.73 -22.63 2.33
C GLU A 64 -11.03 -22.97 3.65
N ASP A 65 -11.02 -22.02 4.59
CA ASP A 65 -10.51 -22.26 5.95
C ASP A 65 -11.68 -22.65 6.88
N PRO A 66 -11.72 -23.91 7.36
CA PRO A 66 -12.79 -24.42 8.22
C PRO A 66 -12.77 -23.86 9.65
N HIS A 67 -11.75 -23.08 10.04
CA HIS A 67 -11.61 -22.49 11.38
C HIS A 67 -12.03 -21.01 11.46
N LEU A 68 -12.46 -20.41 10.35
CA LEU A 68 -12.95 -19.04 10.38
C LEU A 68 -14.30 -18.95 11.11
N ASN A 69 -14.44 -17.88 11.90
CA ASN A 69 -15.66 -17.43 12.56
C ASN A 69 -16.87 -17.36 11.58
N PRO A 70 -18.14 -17.27 12.05
CA PRO A 70 -19.34 -17.38 11.20
C PRO A 70 -19.44 -16.36 10.04
N MET A 71 -18.63 -15.31 10.10
CA MET A 71 -18.47 -14.28 9.06
C MET A 71 -17.36 -14.60 8.04
N GLY A 72 -16.51 -15.60 8.29
CA GLY A 72 -15.44 -16.01 7.38
C GLY A 72 -14.30 -14.99 7.27
N SER A 73 -14.02 -14.23 8.34
CA SER A 73 -13.09 -13.09 8.38
C SER A 73 -12.25 -13.03 9.65
#